data_AF-A0A1R3V1Y1-F1
#
_entry.id   AF-A0A1R3V1Y1-F1
#
_cell.length_a   1.000
_cell.length_b   1.000
_cell.length_c   1.000
_cell.angle_alpha   90.00
_cell.angle_beta   90.00
_cell.angle_gamma   90.00
#
_symmetry.space_group_name_H-M   'P 1'
#
loop_
_entity.id
_entity.type
_entity.pdbx_description
1 polymer ?
#
loop_
_entity_poly.entity_id
_entity_poly.type
_entity_poly.pdbx_seq_one_letter_code
_entity_poly.pdbx_strand_id
1 'polypeptide(L)'
;IAYKVEAARVEQRTDLDKLVIDMETNGTLDPEEAIRRAATILAEQLDAFVDLRDVRVPEEKEEKPEFDPILLRPVDDLELTVRSANCLKAEAIHYIGDLVQRTEIDF
;
A
#
# COMPACT_ATOMS: atom_id res chain seq x y z
N ILE A 1 -26.67 6.28 -33.85
CA ILE A 1 -26.24 6.19 -32.44
C ILE A 1 -26.44 7.56 -31.82
N ALA A 2 -27.17 7.63 -30.71
CA ALA A 2 -27.28 8.82 -29.86
C ALA A 2 -26.90 8.44 -28.43
N TYR A 3 -26.40 9.39 -27.64
CA TYR A 3 -26.10 9.17 -26.23
C TYR A 3 -26.60 10.34 -25.38
N LYS A 4 -26.96 10.05 -24.14
CA LYS A 4 -27.30 11.03 -23.11
C LYS A 4 -26.77 10.58 -21.76
N VAL A 5 -26.42 11.54 -20.93
CA VAL A 5 -26.02 11.31 -19.53
C VAL A 5 -27.09 11.92 -18.65
N GLU A 6 -27.59 11.14 -17.69
CA GLU A 6 -28.64 11.53 -16.77
C GLU A 6 -28.23 11.17 -15.34
N ALA A 7 -28.67 11.95 -14.35
CA ALA A 7 -28.39 11.65 -12.96
C ALA A 7 -29.01 10.31 -12.56
N ALA A 8 -28.23 9.45 -11.92
CA ALA A 8 -28.65 8.15 -11.43
C ALA A 8 -28.86 8.20 -9.92
N ARG A 9 -30.03 7.73 -9.47
CA ARG A 9 -30.24 7.40 -8.07
C ARG A 9 -30.16 5.89 -7.90
N VAL A 10 -29.09 5.43 -7.26
CA VAL A 10 -28.90 4.01 -6.92
C VAL A 10 -29.03 3.90 -5.42
N GLU A 11 -30.15 3.34 -4.97
CA GLU A 11 -30.50 3.25 -3.55
C GLU A 11 -30.48 4.63 -2.85
N GLN A 12 -29.59 4.84 -1.88
CA GLN A 12 -29.40 6.11 -1.17
C GLN A 12 -28.34 7.01 -1.82
N ARG A 13 -27.62 6.52 -2.84
CA ARG A 13 -26.59 7.27 -3.54
C ARG A 13 -27.20 8.11 -4.66
N THR A 14 -26.85 9.40 -4.66
CA THR A 14 -27.32 10.40 -5.65
C THR A 14 -26.16 11.00 -6.44
N ASP A 15 -24.94 10.53 -6.18
CA ASP A 15 -23.67 10.99 -6.74
C ASP A 15 -23.25 10.20 -7.99
N LEU A 16 -24.17 9.48 -8.63
CA LEU A 16 -23.88 8.62 -9.77
C LEU A 16 -24.53 9.17 -11.04
N ASP A 17 -23.88 8.93 -12.17
CA ASP A 17 -24.40 9.24 -13.49
C ASP A 17 -24.74 7.96 -14.26
N LYS A 18 -25.83 8.02 -15.04
CA LYS A 18 -26.26 6.97 -15.96
C LYS A 18 -26.01 7.41 -17.39
N LEU A 19 -25.23 6.61 -18.11
CA LEU A 19 -25.08 6.73 -19.56
C LEU A 19 -26.16 5.91 -20.26
N VAL A 20 -26.95 6.55 -21.12
CA VAL A 20 -27.94 5.89 -21.99
C VAL A 20 -27.50 6.06 -23.43
N ILE A 21 -27.36 4.94 -24.14
CA ILE A 21 -26.97 4.90 -25.55
C ILE A 21 -28.13 4.32 -26.34
N ASP A 22 -28.68 5.12 -27.26
CA ASP A 22 -29.70 4.70 -28.21
C ASP A 22 -29.00 4.28 -29.50
N MET A 23 -29.06 2.98 -29.80
CA MET A 23 -28.39 2.36 -30.95
C MET A 23 -29.43 1.62 -31.81
N GLU A 24 -29.37 1.88 -33.12
CA GLU A 24 -30.18 1.21 -34.13
C GLU A 24 -29.24 0.55 -35.13
N THR A 25 -29.48 -0.71 -35.45
CA THR A 25 -28.67 -1.48 -36.40
C THR A 25 -29.53 -1.91 -37.59
N ASN A 26 -28.89 -2.23 -38.71
CA ASN A 26 -29.55 -2.75 -39.91
C ASN A 26 -29.86 -4.26 -39.81
N GLY A 27 -29.83 -4.84 -38.61
CA GLY A 27 -30.09 -6.26 -38.35
C GLY A 27 -28.91 -7.22 -38.63
N THR A 28 -27.77 -6.73 -39.13
CA THR A 28 -26.59 -7.60 -39.35
C THR A 28 -25.80 -7.85 -38.06
N LEU A 29 -25.95 -6.97 -37.07
CA LEU A 29 -25.30 -7.06 -35.76
C LEU A 29 -26.29 -6.67 -34.68
N ASP A 30 -26.33 -7.46 -33.62
CA ASP A 30 -27.12 -7.12 -32.44
C ASP A 30 -26.50 -5.93 -31.70
N PRO A 31 -27.29 -4.90 -31.30
CA PRO A 31 -26.77 -3.74 -30.58
C PRO A 31 -26.01 -4.11 -29.29
N GLU A 32 -26.44 -5.14 -28.56
CA GLU A 32 -25.76 -5.59 -27.35
C GLU A 32 -24.39 -6.18 -27.68
N GLU A 33 -24.31 -6.98 -28.74
CA GLU A 33 -23.04 -7.54 -29.21
C GLU A 33 -22.09 -6.44 -29.70
N ALA A 34 -22.61 -5.43 -30.39
CA ALA A 34 -21.84 -4.27 -30.83
C ALA A 34 -21.23 -3.51 -29.64
N ILE A 35 -22.02 -3.24 -28.59
CA ILE A 35 -21.55 -2.56 -27.38
C ILE A 35 -20.51 -3.42 -26.65
N ARG A 36 -20.74 -4.74 -26.53
CA ARG A 36 -19.80 -5.64 -25.87
C ARG A 36 -18.44 -5.63 -26.56
N ARG A 37 -18.40 -5.75 -27.89
CA ARG A 37 -17.16 -5.68 -28.67
C ARG A 37 -16.48 -4.33 -28.53
N ALA A 38 -17.24 -3.23 -28.59
CA ALA A 38 -16.70 -1.89 -28.40
C ALA A 38 -16.08 -1.68 -27.01
N ALA A 39 -16.70 -2.23 -25.96
CA ALA A 39 -16.18 -2.19 -24.59
C ALA A 39 -14.86 -2.97 -24.46
N THR A 40 -14.75 -4.14 -25.11
CA THR A 40 -13.49 -4.90 -25.17
C THR A 40 -12.38 -4.11 -25.84
N ILE A 41 -12.65 -3.51 -27.01
CA ILE A 41 -11.67 -2.67 -27.71
C ILE A 41 -11.22 -1.49 -26.84
N LEU A 42 -12.16 -0.86 -26.12
CA LEU A 42 -11.84 0.25 -25.21
C LEU A 42 -10.91 -0.21 -24.08
N ALA A 43 -11.13 -1.40 -23.51
CA ALA A 43 -10.26 -1.97 -22.48
C ALA A 43 -8.84 -2.19 -23.03
N GLU A 44 -8.71 -2.79 -24.21
CA GLU A 44 -7.40 -3.00 -24.86
C GLU A 44 -6.66 -1.68 -25.12
N GLN A 45 -7.37 -0.59 -25.45
CA GLN A 45 -6.74 0.73 -25.61
C GLN A 45 -6.31 1.34 -24.27
N LEU A 46 -6.96 0.99 -23.17
CA LEU A 46 -6.62 1.46 -21.84
C LEU A 46 -5.41 0.73 -21.24
N ASP A 47 -5.11 -0.50 -21.67
CA ASP A 47 -3.95 -1.27 -21.21
C ASP A 47 -2.64 -0.48 -21.39
N ALA A 48 -2.49 0.22 -22.52
CA ALA A 48 -1.33 1.08 -22.77
C ALA A 48 -1.15 2.20 -21.72
N PHE A 49 -2.22 2.64 -21.06
CA PHE A 49 -2.16 3.62 -19.97
C PHE A 49 -1.99 2.99 -18.59
N VAL A 50 -2.44 1.75 -18.39
CA VAL A 50 -2.25 1.01 -17.13
C VAL A 50 -0.79 0.61 -16.99
N ASP A 51 -0.17 0.08 -18.05
CA ASP A 51 1.24 -0.29 -18.05
C ASP A 51 2.16 0.93 -17.79
N LEU A 52 1.76 2.13 -18.24
CA LEU A 52 2.48 3.37 -17.94
C LEU A 52 2.39 3.80 -16.46
N ARG A 53 1.37 3.33 -15.71
CA ARG A 53 1.22 3.60 -14.28
C ARG A 53 2.05 2.65 -13.42
N ASP A 54 2.21 1.40 -13.83
CA ASP A 54 3.06 0.42 -13.12
C ASP A 54 4.55 0.80 -13.13
N VAL A 55 4.99 1.65 -14.07
CA VAL A 55 6.36 2.17 -14.11
C VAL A 55 6.63 3.26 -13.05
N ARG A 56 5.61 3.76 -12.32
CA ARG A 56 5.74 4.95 -11.45
C ARG A 56 5.09 4.85 -10.07
N VAL A 57 5.07 3.68 -9.46
CA VAL A 57 5.08 3.64 -8.00
C VAL A 57 6.48 3.19 -7.59
N PRO A 58 7.43 4.12 -7.34
CA PRO A 58 8.57 3.73 -6.54
C PRO A 58 7.96 3.24 -5.22
N GLU A 59 7.99 1.94 -4.99
CA GLU A 59 7.79 1.41 -3.65
C GLU A 59 8.74 2.23 -2.77
N GLU A 60 8.18 3.00 -1.83
CA GLU A 60 8.96 3.47 -0.71
C GLU A 60 9.52 2.20 -0.08
N LYS A 61 10.77 1.87 -0.42
CA LYS A 61 11.52 0.90 0.35
C LYS A 61 11.52 1.50 1.74
N GLU A 62 10.69 0.94 2.62
CA GLU A 62 10.83 1.15 4.04
C GLU A 62 12.30 0.89 4.33
N GLU A 63 13.05 1.95 4.64
CA GLU A 63 14.39 1.82 5.17
C GLU A 63 14.21 1.07 6.48
N LYS A 64 14.34 -0.26 6.42
CA LYS A 64 14.47 -1.08 7.62
C LYS A 64 15.64 -0.46 8.38
N PRO A 65 15.48 -0.11 9.66
CA PRO A 65 16.59 0.42 10.43
C PRO A 65 17.74 -0.57 10.32
N GLU A 66 18.96 -0.08 10.06
CA GLU A 66 20.17 -0.92 9.93
C GLU A 66 20.41 -1.81 11.16
N PHE A 67 19.79 -1.44 12.29
CA PHE A 67 19.91 -2.14 13.57
C PHE A 67 18.54 -2.38 14.18
N ASP A 68 18.42 -3.50 14.91
CA ASP A 68 17.22 -3.82 15.67
C ASP A 68 16.96 -2.71 16.70
N PRO A 69 15.77 -2.06 16.72
CA PRO A 69 15.44 -1.00 17.67
C PRO A 69 15.59 -1.44 19.14
N ILE A 70 15.59 -2.74 19.43
CA ILE A 70 15.87 -3.27 20.77
C ILE A 70 17.25 -2.86 21.28
N LEU A 71 18.25 -2.70 20.40
CA LEU A 71 19.63 -2.37 20.78
C LEU A 71 19.75 -0.93 21.30
N LEU A 72 18.81 -0.06 20.94
CA LEU A 72 18.73 1.33 21.39
C LEU A 72 17.94 1.51 22.70
N ARG A 73 17.38 0.42 23.25
CA ARG A 73 16.65 0.48 24.53
C ARG A 73 17.62 0.53 25.70
N PRO A 74 17.27 1.23 26.79
CA PRO A 74 18.09 1.29 27.99
C PRO A 74 18.17 -0.08 28.68
N VAL A 75 19.27 -0.34 29.39
CA VAL A 75 19.44 -1.60 30.16
C VAL A 75 18.42 -1.77 31.29
N ASP A 76 17.74 -0.70 31.72
CA ASP A 76 16.66 -0.75 32.73
C ASP A 76 15.45 -1.56 32.25
N ASP A 77 15.26 -1.67 30.94
CA ASP A 77 14.15 -2.40 30.31
C ASP A 77 14.32 -3.92 30.35
N LEU A 78 15.48 -4.42 30.80
CA LEU A 78 15.79 -5.85 30.92
C LEU A 78 15.23 -6.49 32.21
N GLU A 79 14.38 -5.78 32.96
CA GLU A 79 13.76 -6.25 34.22
C GLU A 79 14.79 -6.75 35.27
N LEU A 80 16.00 -6.18 35.25
CA LEU A 80 17.05 -6.50 36.21
C LEU A 80 16.75 -5.91 37.58
N THR A 81 17.43 -6.42 38.61
CA THR A 81 17.37 -5.76 39.92
C THR A 81 17.96 -4.36 39.84
N VAL A 82 17.43 -3.42 40.64
CA VAL A 82 17.91 -2.02 40.71
C VAL A 82 19.43 -1.95 40.94
N ARG A 83 19.98 -2.89 41.72
CA ARG A 83 21.43 -2.99 41.96
C ARG A 83 22.18 -3.38 40.68
N SER A 84 21.71 -4.41 39.98
CA SER A 84 22.31 -4.89 38.74
C SER A 84 22.32 -3.82 37.65
N ALA A 85 21.20 -3.12 37.44
CA ALA A 85 21.11 -2.04 36.47
C ALA A 85 22.07 -0.88 36.80
N ASN A 86 22.20 -0.52 38.08
CA ASN A 86 23.12 0.52 38.51
C ASN A 86 24.60 0.12 38.37
N CYS A 87 24.93 -1.16 38.60
CA CYS A 87 26.27 -1.69 38.34
C CYS A 87 26.64 -1.60 36.86
N LEU A 88 25.72 -1.96 35.95
CA LEU A 88 25.95 -1.84 34.50
C LEU A 88 26.17 -0.39 34.06
N LYS A 89 25.35 0.53 34.57
CA LYS A 89 25.51 1.97 34.30
C LYS A 89 26.81 2.56 34.85
N ALA A 90 27.30 2.05 35.98
CA ALA A 90 28.58 2.47 36.55
C ALA A 90 29.77 2.07 35.67
N GLU A 91 29.65 0.96 34.94
CA GLU A 91 30.62 0.47 33.94
C GLU A 91 30.38 1.06 32.53
N ALA A 92 29.64 2.17 32.44
CA ALA A 92 29.29 2.86 31.20
C ALA A 92 28.48 2.03 30.18
N ILE A 93 27.70 1.05 30.65
CA ILE A 93 26.77 0.27 29.83
C ILE A 93 25.36 0.86 30.03
N HIS A 94 24.86 1.57 29.01
CA HIS A 94 23.59 2.30 29.11
C HIS A 94 22.48 1.67 28.28
N TYR A 95 22.82 1.06 27.15
CA TYR A 95 21.88 0.44 26.22
C TYR A 95 22.08 -1.07 26.10
N ILE A 96 21.04 -1.77 25.65
CA ILE A 96 21.11 -3.22 25.38
C ILE A 96 22.21 -3.53 24.34
N GLY A 97 22.38 -2.66 23.34
CA GLY A 97 23.46 -2.79 22.36
C GLY A 97 24.86 -2.78 22.96
N ASP A 98 25.11 -1.95 23.98
CA ASP A 98 26.40 -1.87 24.67
C ASP A 98 26.71 -3.18 25.40
N LEU A 99 25.68 -3.81 25.99
CA LEU A 99 25.81 -5.05 26.73
C LEU A 99 26.16 -6.25 25.81
N VAL A 100 25.55 -6.32 24.63
CA VAL A 100 25.78 -7.40 23.65
C VAL A 100 27.19 -7.36 23.06
N GLN A 101 27.83 -6.18 23.05
CA GLN A 101 29.22 -6.03 22.58
C GLN A 101 30.27 -6.45 23.61
N ARG A 102 29.89 -6.64 24.89
CA ARG A 102 30.81 -7.09 25.94
C ARG A 102 30.91 -8.62 25.94
N THR A 103 32.11 -9.14 26.10
CA THR A 103 32.33 -10.59 26.18
C THR A 103 32.52 -11.02 27.63
N GLU A 104 32.28 -12.31 27.95
CA GLU A 104 32.49 -12.86 29.30
C GLU A 104 33.93 -12.71 29.82
N ILE A 105 34.88 -12.40 28.94
CA ILE A 105 36.29 -12.19 29.27
C ILE A 105 36.53 -10.80 29.89
N ASP A 106 35.59 -9.87 29.70
CA ASP A 106 35.68 -8.48 30.14
C ASP A 106 35.06 -8.23 31.53
N PHE A 107 34.55 -9.28 32.20
CA PHE A 107 33.90 -9.27 33.52
C PHE A 107 34.61 -10.18 34.53
#